data_AF-A0A9N7ZF56-F1
#
_entry.id   AF-A0A9N7ZF56-F1
#
_cell.length_a   1.000
_cell.length_b   1.000
_cell.length_c   1.000
_cell.angle_alpha   90.00
_cell.angle_beta   90.00
_cell.angle_gamma   90.00
#
_symmetry.space_group_name_H-M   'P 1'
#
loop_
_entity.id
_entity.type
_entity.pdbx_description
1 polymer ?
#
loop_
_entity_poly.entity_id
_entity_poly.type
_entity_poly.pdbx_seq_one_letter_code
_entity_poly.pdbx_strand_id
1 'polypeptide(L)'
;MRQQSGFHGRPNKPVDTCYSFWVGATLELLDVFQYTNFDKNRSFILSTQDRLVGGFAKWPDSHPDPLHAYLGLCGLSLIGEPSLRKVHPALNITQRAFQHLQQLQQTWRDSTGSCGRQH
;
A
#
# COMPACT_ATOMS: atom_id res chain seq x y z
N MET A 1 -2.38 2.39 -20.31
CA MET A 1 -1.84 2.62 -18.95
C MET A 1 -3.00 2.97 -18.00
N ARG A 2 -2.98 2.56 -16.72
CA ARG A 2 -4.02 2.91 -15.71
C ARG A 2 -3.75 4.23 -15.00
N GLN A 3 -2.59 4.82 -15.23
CA GLN A 3 -2.17 6.07 -14.62
C GLN A 3 -2.61 7.27 -15.46
N GLN A 4 -3.28 8.23 -14.82
CA GLN A 4 -3.55 9.57 -15.33
C GLN A 4 -2.81 10.59 -14.44
N SER A 5 -3.50 11.25 -13.52
CA SER A 5 -2.90 11.95 -12.37
C SER A 5 -2.63 10.94 -11.24
N GLY A 6 -3.66 10.23 -10.79
CA GLY A 6 -3.58 8.99 -10.01
C GLY A 6 -3.83 7.74 -10.86
N PHE A 7 -4.35 6.68 -10.24
CA PHE A 7 -4.75 5.46 -10.93
C PHE A 7 -6.27 5.29 -10.98
N HIS A 8 -6.75 4.67 -12.04
CA HIS A 8 -8.16 4.30 -12.19
C HIS A 8 -8.31 2.78 -12.33
N GLY A 9 -9.40 2.21 -11.80
CA GLY A 9 -9.60 0.76 -11.81
C GLY A 9 -9.89 0.15 -13.18
N ARG A 10 -10.50 0.90 -14.09
CA ARG A 10 -10.93 0.43 -15.43
C ARG A 10 -10.86 1.54 -16.47
N PRO A 11 -10.59 1.25 -17.76
CA PRO A 11 -10.60 2.25 -18.83
C PRO A 11 -11.80 3.20 -18.78
N ASN A 12 -11.59 4.48 -19.11
CA ASN A 12 -12.61 5.52 -19.19
C ASN A 12 -13.38 5.78 -17.88
N LYS A 13 -12.77 5.48 -16.72
CA LYS A 13 -13.30 5.83 -15.40
C LYS A 13 -12.36 6.82 -14.70
N PRO A 14 -12.90 7.69 -13.83
CA PRO A 14 -12.07 8.62 -13.08
C PRO A 14 -11.08 7.87 -12.18
N VAL A 15 -9.98 8.55 -11.87
CA VAL A 15 -9.01 8.11 -10.86
C VAL A 15 -9.66 8.06 -9.48
N ASP A 16 -9.09 7.26 -8.59
CA ASP A 16 -9.54 7.07 -7.22
C ASP A 16 -8.32 6.68 -6.36
N THR A 17 -8.17 7.33 -5.22
CA THR A 17 -7.02 7.20 -4.31
C THR A 17 -6.68 5.76 -3.97
N CYS A 18 -7.66 4.87 -3.79
CA CYS A 18 -7.36 3.50 -3.42
C CYS A 18 -6.60 2.73 -4.50
N TYR A 19 -6.73 3.12 -5.78
CA TYR A 19 -6.01 2.48 -6.87
C TYR A 19 -4.53 2.84 -6.91
N SER A 20 -4.10 3.90 -6.23
CA SER A 20 -2.67 4.15 -6.02
C SER A 20 -1.99 3.03 -5.24
N PHE A 21 -2.74 2.29 -4.41
CA PHE A 21 -2.28 1.03 -3.85
C PHE A 21 -2.67 -0.18 -4.72
N TRP A 22 -3.95 -0.35 -5.10
CA TRP A 22 -4.36 -1.59 -5.81
C TRP A 22 -3.59 -1.82 -7.10
N VAL A 23 -3.44 -0.78 -7.93
CA VAL A 23 -2.67 -0.87 -9.17
C VAL A 23 -1.18 -0.73 -8.87
N GLY A 24 -0.79 0.20 -7.99
CA GLY A 24 0.61 0.43 -7.64
C GLY A 24 1.30 -0.82 -7.08
N ALA A 25 0.70 -1.49 -6.10
CA ALA A 25 1.22 -2.72 -5.50
C ALA A 25 1.27 -3.87 -6.52
N THR A 26 0.30 -3.94 -7.43
CA THR A 26 0.33 -4.93 -8.53
C THR A 26 1.52 -4.66 -9.46
N LEU A 27 1.79 -3.40 -9.80
CA LEU A 27 2.95 -3.03 -10.62
C LEU A 27 4.27 -3.26 -9.89
N GLU A 28 4.31 -3.05 -8.57
CA GLU A 28 5.48 -3.33 -7.73
C GLU A 28 5.79 -4.83 -7.72
N LEU A 29 4.76 -5.68 -7.59
CA LEU A 29 4.91 -7.14 -7.67
C LEU A 29 5.36 -7.64 -9.05
N LEU A 30 5.08 -6.87 -10.10
CA LEU A 30 5.50 -7.14 -11.47
C LEU A 30 6.85 -6.51 -11.83
N ASP A 31 7.53 -5.86 -10.87
CA ASP A 31 8.82 -5.21 -11.05
C ASP A 31 8.83 -4.13 -12.16
N VAL A 32 7.72 -3.42 -12.32
CA VAL A 32 7.54 -2.35 -13.33
C VAL A 32 7.00 -1.05 -12.75
N PHE A 33 6.80 -0.94 -11.43
CA PHE A 33 6.27 0.26 -10.79
C PHE A 33 7.19 1.48 -10.94
N GLN A 34 8.51 1.27 -10.98
CA GLN A 34 9.54 2.28 -11.18
C GLN A 34 9.41 3.06 -12.49
N TYR A 35 8.66 2.55 -13.47
CA TYR A 35 8.40 3.22 -14.74
C TYR A 35 7.15 4.12 -14.72
N THR A 36 6.45 4.21 -13.58
CA THR A 36 5.29 5.09 -13.42
C THR A 36 5.69 6.51 -13.02
N ASN A 37 4.79 7.48 -13.19
CA ASN A 37 5.05 8.86 -12.80
C ASN A 37 4.74 9.07 -11.30
N PHE A 38 5.76 9.02 -10.44
CA PHE A 38 5.58 9.14 -8.99
C PHE A 38 5.05 10.52 -8.56
N ASP A 39 5.55 11.60 -9.15
CA ASP A 39 5.16 12.96 -8.77
C ASP A 39 3.67 13.21 -9.01
N LYS A 40 3.15 12.82 -10.18
CA LYS A 40 1.71 12.95 -10.48
C LYS A 40 0.85 12.13 -9.52
N ASN A 41 1.26 10.89 -9.23
CA ASN A 41 0.52 10.03 -8.30
C ASN A 41 0.51 10.63 -6.89
N ARG A 42 1.67 11.11 -6.42
CA ARG A 42 1.82 11.78 -5.13
C ARG A 42 0.93 13.02 -5.03
N SER A 43 1.00 13.90 -6.04
CA SER A 43 0.17 15.11 -6.10
C SER A 43 -1.32 14.78 -6.07
N PHE A 44 -1.75 13.74 -6.79
CA PHE A 44 -3.14 13.30 -6.75
C PHE A 44 -3.55 12.79 -5.36
N ILE A 45 -2.78 11.89 -4.73
CA ILE A 45 -3.12 11.37 -3.39
C ILE A 45 -3.21 12.52 -2.39
N LEU A 46 -2.24 13.45 -2.38
CA LEU A 46 -2.25 14.59 -1.48
C LEU A 46 -3.40 15.58 -1.76
N SER A 47 -3.91 15.64 -2.99
CA SER A 47 -5.09 16.44 -3.32
C SER A 47 -6.38 15.88 -2.73
N THR A 48 -6.41 14.62 -2.30
CA THR A 48 -7.57 14.01 -1.63
C THR A 48 -7.44 13.98 -0.12
N GLN A 49 -6.42 14.65 0.44
CA GLN A 49 -6.23 14.74 1.88
C GLN A 49 -7.19 15.75 2.51
N ASP A 50 -7.93 15.33 3.53
CA ASP A 50 -8.69 16.27 4.34
C ASP A 50 -7.74 16.91 5.37
N ARG A 51 -7.59 18.24 5.31
CA ARG A 51 -6.68 18.99 6.18
C ARG A 51 -7.30 19.38 7.53
N LEU A 52 -8.62 19.25 7.68
CA LEU A 52 -9.33 19.61 8.90
C LEU A 52 -9.46 18.40 9.83
N VAL A 53 -9.97 17.28 9.31
CA VAL A 53 -10.19 16.06 10.11
C VAL A 53 -9.12 14.99 9.89
N GLY A 54 -8.27 15.15 8.87
CA GLY A 54 -7.28 14.15 8.49
C GLY A 54 -7.84 13.03 7.62
N GLY A 55 -6.96 12.11 7.23
CA GLY A 55 -7.30 11.01 6.33
C GLY A 55 -7.34 11.43 4.86
N PHE A 56 -7.74 10.48 4.01
CA PHE A 56 -7.85 10.67 2.57
C PHE A 56 -9.21 10.19 2.09
N ALA A 57 -9.74 10.90 1.10
CA ALA A 57 -10.95 10.52 0.39
C ALA A 57 -10.64 9.85 -0.95
N LYS A 58 -11.69 9.41 -1.63
CA LYS A 58 -11.64 8.89 -3.01
C LYS A 58 -11.17 9.93 -4.02
N TRP A 59 -11.64 11.17 -3.86
CA TRP A 59 -11.46 12.30 -4.76
C TRP A 59 -11.18 13.56 -3.94
N PRO A 60 -10.62 14.62 -4.56
CA PRO A 60 -10.56 15.94 -3.94
C PRO A 60 -11.96 16.42 -3.51
N ASP A 61 -12.01 17.21 -2.45
CA ASP A 61 -13.23 17.83 -1.92
C ASP A 61 -14.36 16.81 -1.61
N SER A 62 -13.99 15.57 -1.27
CA SER A 62 -14.89 14.51 -0.81
C SER A 62 -14.57 14.12 0.62
N HIS A 63 -15.52 13.46 1.31
CA HIS A 63 -15.31 13.04 2.69
C HIS A 63 -14.27 11.91 2.79
N PRO A 64 -13.33 11.99 3.75
CA PRO A 64 -12.37 10.92 3.99
C PRO A 64 -13.05 9.72 4.67
N ASP A 65 -12.46 8.54 4.48
CA ASP A 65 -12.89 7.31 5.15
C ASP A 65 -11.70 6.40 5.47
N PRO A 66 -11.86 5.40 6.36
CA PRO A 66 -10.75 4.54 6.75
C PRO A 66 -10.09 3.78 5.60
N LEU A 67 -10.84 3.39 4.56
CA LEU A 67 -10.33 2.63 3.43
C LEU A 67 -9.41 3.49 2.58
N HIS A 68 -9.87 4.68 2.16
CA HIS A 68 -9.06 5.57 1.33
C HIS A 68 -7.93 6.20 2.14
N ALA A 69 -8.12 6.46 3.43
CA ALA A 69 -7.05 6.89 4.31
C ALA A 69 -5.90 5.87 4.36
N TYR A 70 -6.22 4.60 4.63
CA TYR A 70 -5.22 3.54 4.69
C TYR A 70 -4.55 3.30 3.34
N LEU A 71 -5.33 3.12 2.28
CA LEU A 71 -4.79 2.80 0.95
C LEU A 71 -4.07 3.98 0.29
N GLY A 72 -4.46 5.23 0.60
CA GLY A 72 -3.71 6.43 0.23
C GLY A 72 -2.33 6.44 0.87
N LEU A 73 -2.24 6.15 2.18
CA LEU A 73 -0.94 6.00 2.88
C LEU A 73 -0.10 4.85 2.32
N CYS A 74 -0.72 3.70 1.97
CA CYS A 74 0.00 2.61 1.31
C CYS A 74 0.50 3.02 -0.10
N GLY A 75 -0.29 3.78 -0.85
CA GLY A 75 0.14 4.33 -2.15
C GLY A 75 1.33 5.29 -2.02
N LEU A 76 1.33 6.16 -1.00
CA LEU A 76 2.46 7.02 -0.65
C LEU A 76 3.68 6.20 -0.19
N SER A 77 3.46 5.14 0.58
CA SER A 77 4.51 4.23 1.03
C SER A 77 5.22 3.52 -0.13
N LEU A 78 4.48 3.12 -1.18
CA LEU A 78 5.06 2.49 -2.38
C LEU A 78 6.06 3.40 -3.11
N ILE A 79 5.78 4.71 -3.18
CA ILE A 79 6.67 5.70 -3.81
C ILE A 79 7.76 6.23 -2.86
N GLY A 80 7.85 5.71 -1.64
CA GLY A 80 8.88 6.10 -0.67
C GLY A 80 8.63 7.44 0.04
N GLU A 81 7.37 7.80 0.30
CA GLU A 81 7.04 9.02 1.03
C GLU A 81 7.80 9.09 2.38
N PRO A 82 8.46 10.22 2.69
CA PRO A 82 9.18 10.39 3.94
C PRO A 82 8.30 10.10 5.16
N SER A 83 8.92 9.53 6.20
CA SER A 83 8.26 9.18 7.47
C SER A 83 7.21 8.06 7.39
N LEU A 84 6.92 7.50 6.21
CA LEU A 84 6.11 6.29 6.09
C LEU A 84 6.99 5.03 6.08
N ARG A 85 6.53 3.99 6.76
CA ARG A 85 7.16 2.65 6.68
C ARG A 85 6.82 2.02 5.33
N LYS A 86 7.78 1.32 4.72
CA LYS A 86 7.55 0.54 3.50
C LYS A 86 6.43 -0.49 3.72
N VAL A 87 5.48 -0.52 2.79
CA VAL A 87 4.40 -1.53 2.73
C VAL A 87 4.90 -2.77 1.99
N HIS A 88 4.49 -3.95 2.46
CA HIS A 88 4.67 -5.21 1.76
C HIS A 88 3.54 -5.36 0.74
N PRO A 89 3.80 -5.26 -0.57
CA PRO A 89 2.75 -5.10 -1.58
C PRO A 89 1.79 -6.30 -1.66
N ALA A 90 2.26 -7.53 -1.48
CA ALA A 90 1.40 -8.72 -1.56
C ALA A 90 0.57 -8.98 -0.29
N LEU A 91 1.05 -8.55 0.89
CA LEU A 91 0.41 -8.87 2.17
C LEU A 91 -0.38 -7.70 2.72
N ASN A 92 -0.24 -6.52 2.11
CA ASN A 92 -0.91 -5.30 2.52
C ASN A 92 -0.72 -4.98 4.02
N ILE A 93 0.52 -5.13 4.49
CA ILE A 93 0.97 -4.78 5.85
C ILE A 93 2.33 -4.10 5.77
N THR A 94 2.77 -3.41 6.83
CA THR A 94 4.14 -2.85 6.85
C THR A 94 5.20 -3.94 6.76
N GLN A 95 6.35 -3.64 6.16
CA GLN A 95 7.50 -4.54 6.12
C GLN A 95 7.93 -5.00 7.52
N ARG A 96 7.82 -4.11 8.52
CA ARG A 96 8.04 -4.46 9.95
C ARG A 96 7.10 -5.55 10.44
N ALA A 97 5.80 -5.45 10.11
CA ALA A 97 4.82 -6.46 10.51
C ALA A 97 5.08 -7.80 9.80
N PHE A 98 5.49 -7.76 8.54
CA PHE A 98 5.91 -8.96 7.81
C PHE A 98 7.15 -9.62 8.44
N GLN A 99 8.18 -8.83 8.79
CA GLN A 99 9.37 -9.34 9.48
C GLN A 99 9.00 -10.00 10.82
N HIS A 100 8.08 -9.40 11.58
CA HIS A 100 7.60 -10.00 12.81
C HIS A 100 6.84 -11.30 12.57
N LEU A 101 6.00 -11.37 11.53
CA LEU A 101 5.32 -12.61 11.12
C LEU A 101 6.32 -13.72 10.78
N GLN A 102 7.42 -13.40 10.08
CA GLN A 102 8.48 -14.37 9.78
C GLN A 102 9.14 -14.91 11.04
N GLN A 103 9.40 -14.06 12.03
CA GLN A 103 9.96 -14.48 13.33
C GLN A 103 9.01 -15.44 14.06
N LEU A 104 7.71 -15.14 14.10
CA LEU A 104 6.71 -16.01 14.72
C LEU A 104 6.65 -17.38 14.03
N GLN A 105 6.67 -17.40 12.70
CA GLN A 105 6.70 -18.63 11.92
C GLN A 105 7.94 -19.47 12.17
N GLN A 106 9.11 -18.84 12.35
CA GLN A 106 10.34 -19.54 12.70
C GLN A 106 10.24 -20.19 14.08
N THR A 107 9.79 -19.44 15.08
CA THR A 107 9.58 -19.95 16.44
C THR A 107 8.66 -21.17 16.46
N TRP A 108 7.58 -21.16 15.68
CA TRP A 108 6.68 -22.31 15.59
C TRP A 108 7.34 -23.54 14.95
N ARG A 109 8.11 -23.35 13.88
CA ARG A 109 8.86 -24.45 13.24
C ARG A 109 9.85 -25.09 14.20
N ASP A 110 10.60 -24.27 14.93
CA ASP A 110 11.58 -24.73 15.91
C ASP A 110 10.92 -25.49 17.07
N SER A 111 9.73 -25.05 17.48
CA SER A 111 8.95 -25.71 18.54
C SER A 111 8.37 -27.06 18.11
N THR A 112 8.03 -27.23 16.83
CA THR A 112 7.57 -28.52 16.29
C THR A 112 8.70 -29.53 16.08
N GLY A 113 9.91 -29.06 15.76
CA GLY A 113 11.09 -29.92 15.53
C GLY A 113 11.73 -30.51 16.80
N SER A 114 11.44 -29.94 17.98
CA SER A 114 11.95 -30.41 19.28
C SER A 114 11.07 -31.49 19.93
N CYS A 115 9.84 -31.68 19.47
CA CYS A 115 8.90 -32.68 20.00
C CYS A 115 9.09 -34.10 19.37
N GLY A 116 9.83 -34.22 18.26
CA GLY A 116 10.01 -35.48 17.52
C GLY A 116 11.26 -36.32 17.84
N ARG A 117 12.03 -36.01 18.90
CA ARG A 117 13.29 -36.70 19.24
C ARG A 117 13.27 -37.35 20.64
N GLN A 118 12.16 -38.01 20.98
CA GLN A 118 12.10 -38.92 22.11
C GLN A 118 11.40 -40.22 21.70
N HIS A 119 12.09 -41.07 20.94
CA HIS A 119 11.87 -42.52 20.89
C HIS A 119 13.14 -43.21 20.43
#